data_AF-A0A853IDV9-F1
#
_entry.id   AF-A0A853IDV9-F1
#
_cell.length_a   1.000
_cell.length_b   1.000
_cell.length_c   1.000
_cell.angle_alpha   90.00
_cell.angle_beta   90.00
_cell.angle_gamma   90.00
#
_symmetry.space_group_name_H-M   'P 1'
#
loop_
_entity.id
_entity.type
_entity.pdbx_description
1 polymer ?
#
loop_
_entity_poly.entity_id
_entity_poly.type
_entity_poly.pdbx_seq_one_letter_code
_entity_poly.pdbx_strand_id
1 'polypeptide(L)'
;METANLIWFILGVMVGASLLYMFNFMTSNNSKSNKLENQLQQTQNELNSYHESVNEHFNQTRELVNKLTETYKDLNQHIANSAATLCDIETQQGASDALLATEALVSGKKPEADEPHDAIEPPKDYAPKKHPKEKGTLSEDFGVIRQENPSLS
;
A
#
# COMPACT_ATOMS: atom_id res chain seq x y z
N MET A 1 -63.23 -48.55 -2.81
CA MET A 1 -62.01 -48.29 -2.01
C MET A 1 -60.89 -47.73 -2.87
N GLU A 2 -60.70 -48.21 -4.10
CA GLU A 2 -59.62 -47.76 -5.00
C GLU A 2 -59.71 -46.28 -5.41
N THR A 3 -60.91 -45.75 -5.65
CA THR A 3 -61.12 -44.33 -6.04
C THR A 3 -60.82 -43.33 -4.91
N ALA A 4 -61.04 -43.71 -3.65
CA ALA A 4 -60.75 -42.86 -2.50
C ALA A 4 -59.24 -42.68 -2.27
N ASN A 5 -58.47 -43.75 -2.50
CA ASN A 5 -57.00 -43.71 -2.42
C ASN A 5 -56.41 -42.82 -3.54
N LEU A 6 -57.00 -42.87 -4.74
CA LEU A 6 -56.59 -42.01 -5.86
C LEU A 6 -56.81 -40.52 -5.56
N ILE A 7 -57.94 -40.16 -4.94
CA ILE A 7 -58.25 -38.77 -4.58
C ILE A 7 -57.26 -38.23 -3.53
N TRP A 8 -56.96 -39.02 -2.48
CA TRP A 8 -55.97 -38.64 -1.47
C TRP A 8 -54.57 -38.48 -2.05
N PHE A 9 -54.18 -39.33 -2.99
CA PHE A 9 -52.90 -39.23 -3.68
C PHE A 9 -52.79 -37.93 -4.48
N ILE A 10 -53.81 -37.59 -5.27
CA ILE A 10 -53.84 -36.35 -6.06
C ILE A 10 -53.81 -35.11 -5.14
N LEU A 11 -54.55 -35.14 -4.03
CA LEU A 11 -54.55 -34.05 -3.05
C LEU A 11 -53.16 -33.84 -2.43
N GLY A 12 -52.49 -34.93 -2.06
CA GLY A 12 -51.13 -34.88 -1.52
C GLY A 12 -50.11 -34.31 -2.51
N VAL A 13 -50.21 -34.68 -3.79
CA VAL A 13 -49.36 -34.13 -4.85
C VAL A 13 -49.61 -32.64 -5.05
N MET A 14 -50.87 -32.19 -5.07
CA MET A 14 -51.20 -30.78 -5.21
C MET A 14 -50.67 -29.92 -4.05
N VAL A 15 -50.84 -30.40 -2.81
CA VAL A 15 -50.34 -29.72 -1.61
C VAL A 15 -48.81 -29.72 -1.60
N GLY A 16 -48.17 -30.85 -1.93
CA GLY A 16 -46.71 -30.96 -2.04
C GLY A 16 -46.13 -30.03 -3.09
N ALA A 17 -46.72 -29.97 -4.29
CA ALA A 17 -46.29 -29.07 -5.36
C ALA A 17 -46.45 -27.60 -4.96
N SER A 18 -47.55 -27.26 -4.29
CA SER A 18 -47.81 -25.90 -3.79
C SER A 18 -46.77 -25.47 -2.74
N LEU A 19 -46.44 -26.36 -1.80
CA LEU A 19 -45.39 -26.13 -0.79
C LEU A 19 -44.00 -25.96 -1.41
N LEU A 20 -43.64 -26.82 -2.38
CA LEU A 20 -42.36 -26.73 -3.09
C LEU A 20 -42.24 -25.44 -3.90
N TYR A 21 -43.33 -25.03 -4.58
CA TYR A 21 -43.37 -23.79 -5.34
C TYR A 21 -43.21 -22.56 -4.42
N MET A 22 -43.91 -22.54 -3.28
CA MET A 22 -43.83 -21.45 -2.31
C MET A 22 -42.44 -21.36 -1.66
N PHE A 23 -41.84 -22.50 -1.30
CA PHE A 23 -40.49 -22.57 -0.76
C PHE A 23 -39.42 -22.10 -1.76
N ASN A 24 -39.56 -22.48 -3.04
CA ASN A 24 -38.66 -22.05 -4.10
C ASN A 24 -38.78 -20.54 -4.36
N PHE A 25 -40.00 -20.01 -4.42
CA PHE A 25 -40.25 -18.58 -4.59
C PHE A 25 -39.65 -17.74 -3.44
N MET A 26 -39.74 -18.23 -2.20
CA MET A 26 -39.16 -17.54 -1.03
C MET A 26 -37.63 -17.65 -0.97
N THR A 27 -37.06 -18.76 -1.47
CA THR A 27 -35.62 -18.99 -1.53
C THR A 27 -34.96 -18.27 -2.71
N SER A 28 -35.69 -18.00 -3.79
CA SER A 28 -35.26 -17.19 -4.94
C SER A 28 -35.09 -15.69 -4.60
N ASN A 29 -34.80 -15.36 -3.33
CA ASN A 29 -34.32 -14.05 -2.93
C ASN A 29 -32.81 -13.92 -3.21
N ASN A 30 -32.41 -14.14 -4.47
CA ASN A 30 -31.06 -13.95 -5.03
C ASN A 30 -30.53 -12.51 -4.85
N SER A 31 -31.37 -11.60 -4.37
CA SER A 31 -31.02 -10.21 -4.08
C SER A 31 -29.87 -10.06 -3.06
N LYS A 32 -29.70 -11.01 -2.13
CA LYS A 32 -28.59 -10.96 -1.15
C LYS A 32 -27.24 -11.30 -1.75
N SER A 33 -27.19 -12.31 -2.64
CA SER A 33 -25.96 -12.68 -3.35
C SER A 33 -25.52 -11.57 -4.30
N ASN A 34 -26.48 -11.00 -5.05
CA ASN A 34 -26.21 -9.86 -5.92
C ASN A 34 -25.71 -8.65 -5.14
N LYS A 35 -26.25 -8.37 -3.95
CA LYS A 35 -25.76 -7.26 -3.11
C LYS A 35 -24.30 -7.47 -2.66
N LEU A 36 -23.93 -8.68 -2.27
CA LEU A 36 -22.57 -8.98 -1.84
C LEU A 36 -21.58 -8.92 -3.00
N GLU A 37 -21.97 -9.40 -4.19
CA GLU A 37 -21.18 -9.28 -5.41
C GLU A 37 -20.98 -7.82 -5.83
N ASN A 38 -22.04 -7.01 -5.78
CA ASN A 38 -21.96 -5.57 -6.05
C ASN A 38 -21.05 -4.85 -5.05
N GLN A 39 -21.07 -5.23 -3.76
CA GLN A 39 -20.17 -4.66 -2.75
C GLN A 39 -18.70 -4.98 -3.06
N LEU A 40 -18.39 -6.22 -3.44
CA LEU A 40 -17.04 -6.59 -3.83
C LEU A 40 -16.57 -5.82 -5.07
N GLN A 41 -17.43 -5.70 -6.09
CA GLN A 41 -17.10 -4.91 -7.28
C GLN A 41 -16.88 -3.43 -6.93
N GLN A 42 -17.71 -2.86 -6.06
CA GLN A 42 -17.55 -1.47 -5.62
C GLN A 42 -16.22 -1.26 -4.90
N THR A 43 -15.87 -2.12 -3.93
CA THR A 43 -14.60 -2.02 -3.21
C THR A 43 -13.39 -2.19 -4.13
N GLN A 44 -13.44 -3.12 -5.07
CA GLN A 44 -12.36 -3.31 -6.04
C GLN A 44 -12.18 -2.08 -6.94
N ASN A 45 -13.29 -1.47 -7.37
CA ASN A 45 -13.25 -0.24 -8.16
C ASN A 45 -12.69 0.93 -7.34
N GLU A 46 -13.06 1.07 -6.07
CA GLU A 46 -12.51 2.10 -5.17
C GLU A 46 -10.99 1.94 -4.99
N LEU A 47 -10.50 0.71 -4.82
CA LEU A 47 -9.05 0.45 -4.76
C LEU A 47 -8.34 0.81 -6.05
N ASN A 48 -8.89 0.43 -7.20
CA ASN A 48 -8.30 0.74 -8.50
C ASN A 48 -8.23 2.26 -8.72
N SER A 49 -9.32 2.98 -8.42
CA SER A 49 -9.35 4.45 -8.50
C SER A 49 -8.36 5.11 -7.54
N TYR A 50 -8.19 4.55 -6.34
CA TYR A 50 -7.17 5.03 -5.39
C TYR A 50 -5.75 4.85 -5.95
N HIS A 51 -5.44 3.66 -6.48
CA HIS A 51 -4.14 3.39 -7.09
C HIS A 51 -3.85 4.32 -8.28
N GLU A 52 -4.87 4.60 -9.11
CA GLU A 52 -4.75 5.54 -10.21
C GLU A 52 -4.49 6.97 -9.71
N SER A 53 -5.24 7.44 -8.71
CA SER A 53 -5.05 8.75 -8.10
C SER A 53 -3.66 8.93 -7.47
N VAL A 54 -3.15 7.90 -6.78
CA VAL A 54 -1.79 7.93 -6.22
C VAL A 54 -0.74 8.01 -7.32
N ASN A 55 -0.90 7.22 -8.40
CA ASN A 55 0.02 7.24 -9.52
C ASN A 55 0.05 8.61 -10.21
N GLU A 56 -1.12 9.21 -10.41
CA GLU A 56 -1.26 10.56 -10.96
C GLU A 56 -0.55 11.60 -10.07
N HIS A 57 -0.77 11.55 -8.75
CA HIS A 57 -0.06 12.44 -7.81
C HIS A 57 1.45 12.23 -7.84
N PHE A 58 1.95 11.00 -7.96
CA PHE A 58 3.38 10.74 -8.11
C PHE A 58 3.93 11.28 -9.43
N ASN A 59 3.19 11.16 -10.53
CA ASN A 59 3.60 11.72 -11.82
C ASN A 59 3.69 13.24 -11.76
N GLN A 60 2.66 13.90 -11.22
CA GLN A 60 2.65 15.35 -11.00
C GLN A 60 3.80 15.79 -10.08
N THR A 61 4.04 15.03 -8.99
CA THR A 61 5.14 15.32 -8.06
C THR A 61 6.50 15.18 -8.75
N ARG A 62 6.70 14.15 -9.59
CA ARG A 62 7.94 13.98 -10.36
C ARG A 62 8.19 15.16 -11.29
N GLU A 63 7.15 15.63 -11.97
CA GLU A 63 7.26 16.82 -12.81
C GLU A 63 7.66 18.06 -12.00
N LEU A 64 7.04 18.25 -10.82
CA LEU A 64 7.35 19.37 -9.93
C LEU A 64 8.77 19.30 -9.37
N VAL A 65 9.23 18.12 -8.98
CA VAL A 65 10.60 17.86 -8.51
C VAL A 65 11.60 18.17 -9.62
N ASN A 66 11.33 17.76 -10.87
CA ASN A 66 12.20 18.08 -12.00
C ASN A 66 12.31 19.59 -12.24
N LYS A 67 11.19 20.33 -12.19
CA LYS A 67 11.18 21.80 -12.29
C LYS A 67 11.97 22.47 -11.18
N LEU A 68 11.83 21.98 -9.95
CA LEU A 68 12.60 22.47 -8.81
C LEU A 68 14.11 22.22 -9.02
N THR A 69 14.47 21.03 -9.49
CA THR A 69 15.83 20.65 -9.83
C THR A 69 16.43 21.57 -10.91
N GLU A 70 15.69 21.89 -11.96
CA GLU A 70 16.11 22.83 -13.00
C GLU A 70 16.33 24.23 -12.42
N THR A 71 15.37 24.73 -11.63
CA THR A 71 15.47 26.03 -10.97
C THR A 71 16.68 26.11 -10.02
N TYR A 72 16.98 25.03 -9.30
CA TYR A 72 18.15 24.93 -8.44
C TYR A 72 19.47 24.99 -9.22
N LYS A 73 19.54 24.32 -10.38
CA LYS A 73 20.71 24.40 -11.28
C LYS A 73 20.92 25.81 -11.80
N ASP A 74 19.86 26.45 -12.28
CA ASP A 74 19.92 27.84 -12.77
C ASP A 74 20.42 28.80 -11.69
N LEU A 75 19.93 28.64 -10.46
CA LEU A 75 20.39 29.42 -9.32
C LEU A 75 21.89 29.20 -9.06
N ASN A 76 22.36 27.95 -9.01
CA ASN A 76 23.77 27.66 -8.79
C ASN A 76 24.65 28.23 -9.91
N GLN A 77 24.22 28.11 -11.16
CA GLN A 77 24.92 28.71 -12.29
C GLN A 77 24.97 30.23 -12.18
N HIS A 78 23.88 30.86 -11.74
CA HIS A 78 23.84 32.29 -11.51
C HIS A 78 24.80 32.72 -10.40
N ILE A 79 24.91 31.96 -9.31
CA ILE A 79 25.89 32.21 -8.23
C ILE A 79 27.31 32.05 -8.76
N ALA A 80 27.61 30.99 -9.52
CA ALA A 80 28.93 30.79 -10.10
C ALA A 80 29.34 31.93 -11.04
N ASN A 81 28.42 32.38 -11.91
CA ASN A 81 28.65 33.53 -12.79
C ASN A 81 28.83 34.84 -12.01
N SER A 82 28.05 35.05 -10.96
CA SER A 82 28.14 36.24 -10.10
C SER A 82 29.46 36.24 -9.32
N ALA A 83 29.86 35.10 -8.76
CA ALA A 83 31.16 34.93 -8.11
C ALA A 83 32.31 35.16 -9.09
N ALA A 84 32.21 34.67 -10.32
CA ALA A 84 33.22 34.91 -11.35
C ALA A 84 33.34 36.39 -11.76
N THR A 85 32.25 37.16 -11.66
CA THR A 85 32.24 38.60 -11.97
C THR A 85 32.71 39.46 -10.80
N LEU A 86 32.39 39.05 -9.56
CA LEU A 86 32.66 39.85 -8.35
C LEU A 86 33.94 39.45 -7.60
N CYS A 87 34.48 38.25 -7.81
CA CYS A 87 35.61 37.73 -7.04
C CYS A 87 36.86 37.45 -7.90
N ASP A 88 38.03 37.62 -7.28
CA ASP A 88 39.34 37.45 -7.91
C ASP A 88 39.61 35.98 -8.31
N ILE A 89 40.53 35.77 -9.26
CA ILE A 89 40.74 34.52 -10.02
C ILE A 89 40.90 33.27 -9.14
N GLU A 90 41.45 33.40 -7.92
CA GLU A 90 41.62 32.26 -6.99
C GLU A 90 40.29 31.67 -6.47
N THR A 91 39.21 32.45 -6.43
CA THR A 91 37.88 31.98 -5.98
C THR A 91 37.02 31.39 -7.10
N GLN A 92 37.39 31.61 -8.37
CA GLN A 92 36.67 31.07 -9.52
C GLN A 92 36.76 29.55 -9.62
N GLN A 93 37.92 28.97 -9.27
CA GLN A 93 38.14 27.51 -9.35
C GLN A 93 37.27 26.73 -8.35
N GLY A 94 37.08 27.25 -7.13
CA GLY A 94 36.23 26.63 -6.13
C GLY A 94 34.73 26.69 -6.48
N ALA A 95 34.30 27.76 -7.15
CA ALA A 95 32.91 27.91 -7.61
C ALA A 95 32.56 26.94 -8.76
N SER A 96 33.49 26.69 -9.69
CA SER A 96 33.29 25.74 -10.78
C SER A 96 33.23 24.29 -10.30
N ASP A 97 34.06 23.90 -9.34
CA ASP A 97 34.03 22.55 -8.76
C ASP A 97 32.73 22.28 -7.97
N ALA A 98 32.24 23.28 -7.24
CA ALA A 98 30.95 23.19 -6.55
C ALA A 98 29.77 23.02 -7.52
N LEU A 99 29.82 23.65 -8.69
CA LEU A 99 28.80 23.50 -9.73
C LEU A 99 28.83 22.09 -10.34
N LEU A 100 30.01 21.57 -10.71
CA LEU A 100 30.17 20.20 -11.21
C LEU A 100 29.71 19.14 -10.19
N ALA A 101 30.02 19.34 -8.90
CA ALA A 101 29.58 18.46 -7.84
C ALA A 101 28.05 18.46 -7.65
N THR A 102 27.41 19.63 -7.76
CA THR A 102 25.94 19.73 -7.66
C THR A 102 25.25 19.13 -8.88
N GLU A 103 25.81 19.29 -10.08
CA GLU A 103 25.30 18.60 -11.28
C GLU A 103 25.35 17.08 -11.16
N ALA A 104 26.43 16.53 -10.60
CA ALA A 104 26.56 15.09 -10.37
C ALA A 104 25.50 14.55 -9.38
N LEU A 105 25.28 15.26 -8.27
CA LEU A 105 24.29 14.91 -7.25
C LEU A 105 22.85 14.99 -7.78
N VAL A 106 22.55 16.01 -8.57
CA VAL A 106 21.20 16.30 -9.06
C VAL A 106 20.85 15.46 -10.31
N SER A 107 21.83 15.14 -11.15
CA SER A 107 21.62 14.26 -12.31
C SER A 107 21.42 12.79 -11.92
N GLY A 108 21.53 12.44 -10.63
CA GLY A 108 21.49 11.04 -10.18
C GLY A 108 22.62 10.20 -10.76
N LYS A 109 23.65 10.83 -11.34
CA LYS A 109 24.85 10.15 -11.81
C LYS A 109 25.64 9.81 -10.56
N LYS A 110 25.34 8.64 -10.00
CA LYS A 110 26.09 8.03 -8.91
C LYS A 110 27.58 8.25 -9.22
N PRO A 111 28.35 8.98 -8.38
CA PRO A 111 29.78 8.93 -8.49
C PRO A 111 30.13 7.45 -8.39
N GLU A 112 30.77 6.93 -9.42
CA GLU A 112 31.35 5.59 -9.45
C GLU A 112 32.48 5.60 -8.40
N ALA A 113 32.06 5.59 -7.13
CA ALA A 113 32.91 5.31 -6.01
C ALA A 113 32.98 3.79 -5.94
N ASP A 114 34.15 3.28 -6.31
CA ASP A 114 34.64 1.93 -6.01
C ASP A 114 34.66 1.72 -4.49
N GLU A 115 33.49 1.59 -3.86
CA GLU A 115 33.34 1.17 -2.48
C GLU A 115 32.31 0.02 -2.43
N PRO A 116 32.59 -1.07 -1.68
CA PRO A 116 31.73 -2.24 -1.67
C PRO A 116 30.35 -1.85 -1.14
N HIS A 117 29.33 -2.17 -1.93
CA HIS A 117 27.93 -2.04 -1.58
C HIS A 117 27.59 -2.80 -0.28
N ASP A 118 27.71 -2.14 0.87
CA ASP A 118 26.89 -2.51 2.02
C ASP A 118 25.47 -2.02 1.74
N ALA A 119 24.57 -2.99 1.68
CA ALA A 119 23.18 -2.81 1.32
C ALA A 119 22.55 -1.68 2.15
N ILE A 120 21.76 -0.83 1.49
CA ILE A 120 20.78 0.01 2.18
C ILE A 120 19.82 -0.96 2.88
N GLU A 121 20.10 -1.30 4.14
CA GLU A 121 19.23 -2.17 4.92
C GLU A 121 17.91 -1.43 5.17
N PRO A 122 16.76 -2.04 4.84
CA PRO A 122 15.47 -1.43 5.15
C PRO A 122 15.35 -1.20 6.67
N PRO A 123 14.56 -0.20 7.10
CA PRO A 123 14.37 0.11 8.50
C PRO A 123 13.94 -1.15 9.26
N LYS A 124 14.71 -1.50 10.30
CA LYS A 124 14.60 -2.76 11.07
C LYS A 124 13.29 -2.91 11.86
N ASP A 125 12.38 -1.96 11.73
CA ASP A 125 11.12 -1.86 12.49
C ASP A 125 9.97 -2.73 11.97
N TYR A 126 10.12 -3.41 10.84
CA TYR A 126 9.08 -4.29 10.26
C TYR A 126 9.35 -5.79 10.46
N ALA A 127 10.23 -6.17 11.40
CA ALA A 127 10.62 -7.58 11.55
C ALA A 127 9.39 -8.47 11.88
N PRO A 128 9.03 -9.45 11.01
CA PRO A 128 7.98 -10.40 11.31
C PRO A 128 8.39 -11.29 12.49
N LYS A 129 7.41 -11.74 13.28
CA LYS A 129 7.62 -12.63 14.42
C LYS A 129 8.38 -13.89 13.94
N LYS A 130 9.53 -14.20 14.54
CA LYS A 130 10.35 -15.36 14.13
C LYS A 130 9.65 -16.68 14.46
N HIS A 131 8.84 -16.68 15.53
CA HIS A 131 8.02 -17.82 15.89
C HIS A 131 6.56 -17.44 16.21
N PRO A 132 5.57 -18.33 15.96
CA PRO A 132 4.14 -18.03 16.15
C PRO A 132 3.75 -17.68 17.60
N LYS A 133 4.54 -18.14 18.58
CA LYS A 133 4.31 -17.91 20.01
C LYS A 133 5.11 -16.75 20.59
N GLU A 134 5.93 -16.09 19.77
CA GLU A 134 6.73 -14.96 20.21
C GLU A 134 5.84 -13.72 20.32
N LYS A 135 5.79 -13.13 21.53
CA LYS A 135 5.03 -11.91 21.78
C LYS A 135 5.77 -10.74 21.13
N GLY A 136 5.03 -9.85 20.47
CA GLY A 136 5.61 -8.72 19.73
C GLY A 136 6.25 -7.68 20.65
N THR A 137 7.06 -6.80 20.07
CA THR A 137 7.71 -5.66 20.75
C THR A 137 6.73 -4.67 21.41
N LEU A 138 5.44 -4.73 21.04
CA LEU A 138 4.35 -3.95 21.63
C LEU A 138 3.49 -4.75 22.63
N SER A 139 3.86 -5.97 22.99
CA SER A 139 3.11 -6.73 23.99
C SER A 139 3.34 -6.16 25.38
N GLU A 140 2.32 -6.16 26.22
CA GLU A 140 2.34 -5.63 27.60
C GLU A 140 3.40 -6.28 28.51
N ASP A 141 3.83 -7.50 28.19
CA ASP A 141 4.86 -8.24 28.92
C ASP A 141 6.28 -8.05 28.34
N PHE A 142 6.45 -7.23 27.29
CA PHE A 142 7.75 -7.03 26.65
C PHE A 142 8.71 -6.31 27.61
N GLY A 143 9.81 -6.98 27.97
CA GLY A 143 10.78 -6.48 28.94
C GLY A 143 10.39 -6.71 30.41
N VAL A 144 9.29 -7.41 30.70
CA VAL A 144 8.88 -7.73 32.08
C VAL A 144 9.38 -9.12 32.48
N ILE A 145 10.42 -9.18 33.31
CA ILE A 145 10.83 -10.44 33.97
C ILE A 145 9.89 -10.66 35.16
N ARG A 146 8.85 -11.48 34.97
CA ARG A 146 8.02 -11.93 36.09
C ARG A 146 8.85 -12.89 36.94
N GLN A 147 9.34 -12.42 38.09
CA GLN A 147 9.85 -13.31 39.13
C GLN A 147 8.68 -14.17 39.61
N GLU A 148 8.68 -15.43 39.20
CA GLU A 148 7.85 -16.46 39.81
C GLU A 148 8.36 -16.64 41.25
N ASN A 149 7.68 -16.04 42.22
CA ASN A 149 7.90 -16.32 43.64
C ASN A 149 7.21 -17.66 43.95
N PRO A 150 7.93 -18.76 44.21
CA PRO A 150 7.33 -20.05 44.52
C PRO A 150 7.02 -20.15 46.01
N SER A 151 6.29 -19.18 46.55
CA SER A 151 5.77 -19.25 47.91
C SER A 151 4.57 -18.33 48.08
N LEU A 152 3.39 -18.83 47.74
CA LEU A 152 2.19 -18.66 48.55
C LEU A 152 1.23 -19.80 48.14
N SER A 153 1.46 -20.96 48.74
CA SER A 153 0.42 -21.97 49.01
C SER A 153 -0.06 -21.76 50.44
#